data_AF-A0A4Q8XWM2-F1
#
_entry.id   AF-A0A4Q8XWM2-F1
#
_cell.length_a   1.000
_cell.length_b   1.000
_cell.length_c   1.000
_cell.angle_alpha   90.00
_cell.angle_beta   90.00
_cell.angle_gamma   90.00
#
_symmetry.space_group_name_H-M   'P 1'
#
loop_
_entity.id
_entity.type
_entity.pdbx_description
1 polymer ?
#
loop_
_entity_poly.entity_id
_entity_poly.type
_entity_poly.pdbx_seq_one_letter_code
_entity_poly.pdbx_strand_id
1 'polypeptide(L)'
;MAADGAPPLRSILLSGALSACAFCLASWSIETDRSTEHTHGLFEIREEARRFISHENAKGQQQWDVLEPNLKTLVPRCAVPLETQWTPKSLGRSKPSVMVICTVAVPNSVMRRWDVHVPIERKSN
;
A
#
# COMPACT_ATOMS: atom_id res chain seq x y z
N MET A 1 27.15 28.25 -68.28
CA MET A 1 27.96 27.04 -68.00
C MET A 1 28.81 27.32 -66.77
N ALA A 2 28.40 26.79 -65.63
CA ALA A 2 29.23 26.39 -64.49
C ALA A 2 28.26 25.69 -63.54
N ALA A 3 28.44 24.38 -63.42
CA ALA A 3 27.66 23.51 -62.58
C ALA A 3 28.22 23.57 -61.16
N ASP A 4 27.35 23.61 -60.15
CA ASP A 4 27.69 23.12 -58.82
C ASP A 4 26.48 22.41 -58.23
N GLY A 5 26.47 21.09 -58.42
CA GLY A 5 25.53 20.18 -57.78
C GLY A 5 26.18 19.62 -56.51
N ALA A 6 25.67 20.01 -55.35
CA ALA A 6 26.01 19.36 -54.09
C ALA A 6 25.25 18.02 -53.96
N PRO A 7 25.88 16.93 -53.51
CA PRO A 7 25.21 15.64 -53.35
C PRO A 7 24.32 15.64 -52.09
N PRO A 8 23.21 14.89 -52.08
CA PRO A 8 22.41 14.72 -50.87
C PRO A 8 23.18 13.87 -49.87
N LEU A 9 23.39 14.41 -48.67
CA LEU A 9 23.96 13.66 -47.55
C LEU A 9 23.06 12.48 -47.19
N ARG A 10 23.64 11.31 -47.39
CA ARG A 10 23.11 9.99 -47.05
C ARG A 10 23.01 9.82 -45.54
N SER A 11 21.91 9.19 -45.15
CA SER A 11 21.81 8.16 -44.12
C SER A 11 21.82 8.51 -42.62
N ILE A 12 20.64 8.26 -42.05
CA ILE A 12 20.38 7.35 -40.91
C ILE A 12 21.19 7.65 -39.64
N LEU A 13 20.61 8.44 -38.73
CA LEU A 13 20.74 8.26 -37.27
C LEU A 13 19.50 8.88 -36.59
N LEU A 14 18.35 8.21 -36.66
CA LEU A 14 17.14 8.56 -35.89
C LEU A 14 16.64 7.32 -35.11
N SER A 15 17.56 6.64 -34.42
CA SER A 15 17.23 5.41 -33.67
C SER A 15 17.91 5.42 -32.29
N GLY A 16 17.71 6.49 -31.51
CA GLY A 16 18.41 6.62 -30.23
C GLY A 16 17.73 7.49 -29.16
N ALA A 17 16.42 7.72 -29.21
CA ALA A 17 15.74 8.55 -28.21
C ALA A 17 14.36 8.03 -27.81
N LEU A 18 14.24 6.72 -27.55
CA LEU A 18 13.02 6.12 -26.97
C LEU A 18 13.40 5.10 -25.87
N SER A 19 14.24 5.49 -24.91
CA SER A 19 14.60 4.59 -23.79
C SER A 19 14.80 5.32 -22.46
N ALA A 20 14.06 6.41 -22.22
CA ALA A 20 14.14 7.16 -20.96
C ALA A 20 12.85 7.11 -20.13
N CYS A 21 11.69 6.77 -20.70
CA CYS A 21 10.42 6.74 -19.96
C CYS A 21 10.08 5.41 -19.29
N ALA A 22 10.88 4.34 -19.49
CA ALA A 22 10.56 3.02 -18.93
C ALA A 22 10.74 2.94 -17.40
N PHE A 23 11.55 3.81 -16.79
CA PHE A 23 11.80 3.83 -15.34
C PHE A 23 10.73 4.56 -14.52
N CYS A 24 9.76 5.22 -15.17
CA CYS A 24 8.73 6.00 -14.47
C CYS A 24 7.47 5.21 -14.12
N LEU A 25 7.43 3.90 -14.40
CA LEU A 25 6.29 3.02 -14.09
C LEU A 25 6.61 2.08 -12.92
N ALA A 26 7.15 2.61 -11.82
CA ALA A 26 7.03 1.88 -10.55
C ALA A 26 5.54 1.85 -10.21
N SER A 27 4.87 0.73 -10.49
CA SER A 27 3.50 0.50 -10.04
C SER A 27 3.53 0.56 -8.52
N TRP A 28 2.87 1.57 -7.94
CA TRP A 28 2.73 1.66 -6.49
C TRP A 28 2.11 0.38 -5.96
N SER A 29 2.72 -0.19 -4.92
CA SER A 29 2.27 -1.41 -4.25
C SER A 29 2.29 -1.20 -2.75
N ILE A 30 1.42 -1.91 -2.03
CA ILE A 30 1.37 -1.84 -0.55
C ILE A 30 2.74 -2.14 0.07
N GLU A 31 3.54 -3.02 -0.52
CA GLU A 31 4.87 -3.39 -0.03
C GLU A 31 5.83 -2.19 0.06
N THR A 32 5.60 -1.18 -0.79
CA THR A 32 6.37 0.06 -0.83
C THR A 32 5.72 1.21 -0.04
N ASP A 33 4.48 1.04 0.42
CA ASP A 33 3.77 2.05 1.21
C ASP A 33 4.14 1.95 2.70
N ARG A 34 5.35 2.43 3.00
CA ARG A 34 5.96 2.35 4.32
C ARG A 34 5.73 3.62 5.13
N SER A 35 5.64 3.44 6.43
CA SER A 35 5.45 4.54 7.36
C SER A 35 6.57 5.57 7.26
N THR A 36 6.20 6.85 7.22
CA THR A 36 7.12 7.98 7.27
C THR A 36 7.18 8.57 8.68
N GLU A 37 7.80 9.74 8.83
CA GLU A 37 7.75 10.53 10.06
C GLU A 37 6.30 10.93 10.42
N HIS A 38 5.48 11.24 9.41
CA HIS A 38 4.16 11.83 9.63
C HIS A 38 3.00 10.91 9.28
N THR A 39 3.22 9.91 8.42
CA THR A 39 2.17 8.99 7.96
C THR A 39 2.46 7.57 8.44
N HIS A 40 1.40 6.83 8.78
CA HIS A 40 1.52 5.39 8.99
C HIS A 40 1.24 4.67 7.67
N GLY A 41 2.17 3.82 7.26
CA GLY A 41 2.11 3.08 6.00
C GLY A 41 1.09 1.96 6.04
N LEU A 42 0.45 1.71 4.90
CA LEU A 42 -0.48 0.60 4.72
C LEU A 42 0.21 -0.75 4.86
N PHE A 43 1.52 -0.83 4.57
CA PHE A 43 2.33 -2.02 4.83
C PHE A 43 2.28 -2.38 6.32
N GLU A 44 2.65 -1.46 7.21
CA GLU A 44 2.71 -1.74 8.65
C GLU A 44 1.32 -2.03 9.25
N ILE A 45 0.28 -1.37 8.76
CA ILE A 45 -1.12 -1.69 9.13
C ILE A 45 -1.48 -3.14 8.75
N ARG A 46 -1.13 -3.55 7.52
CA ARG A 46 -1.42 -4.92 7.05
C ARG A 46 -0.61 -5.96 7.82
N GLU A 47 0.65 -5.67 8.11
CA GLU A 47 1.50 -6.56 8.91
C GLU A 47 0.96 -6.77 10.31
N GLU A 48 0.43 -5.73 10.94
CA GLU A 48 -0.17 -5.87 12.26
C GLU A 48 -1.44 -6.74 12.22
N ALA A 49 -2.29 -6.56 11.21
CA ALA A 49 -3.42 -7.45 10.98
C ALA A 49 -2.99 -8.90 10.70
N ARG A 50 -1.89 -9.11 9.96
CA ARG A 50 -1.31 -10.44 9.71
C ARG A 50 -0.82 -11.10 10.99
N ARG A 51 -0.16 -10.35 11.88
CA ARG A 51 0.25 -10.86 13.20
C ARG A 51 -0.96 -11.30 14.00
N PHE A 52 -2.01 -10.48 14.08
CA PHE A 52 -3.24 -10.85 14.77
C PHE A 52 -3.85 -12.14 14.20
N ILE A 53 -4.04 -12.22 12.87
CA ILE A 53 -4.61 -13.40 12.23
C ILE A 53 -3.72 -14.64 12.38
N SER A 54 -2.39 -14.50 12.37
CA SER A 54 -1.49 -15.63 12.64
C SER A 54 -1.74 -16.23 14.03
N HIS A 55 -1.90 -15.39 15.06
CA HIS A 55 -2.25 -15.84 16.40
C HIS A 55 -3.65 -16.47 16.45
N GLU A 56 -4.64 -15.91 15.78
CA GLU A 56 -6.00 -16.47 15.73
C GLU A 56 -6.04 -17.82 14.99
N ASN A 57 -5.33 -17.94 13.86
CA ASN A 57 -5.22 -19.17 13.09
C ASN A 57 -4.53 -20.29 13.89
N ALA A 58 -3.55 -19.96 14.74
CA ALA A 58 -2.88 -20.93 15.61
C ALA A 58 -3.81 -21.52 16.69
N LYS A 59 -4.94 -20.87 17.01
CA LYS A 59 -5.97 -21.39 17.92
C LYS A 59 -6.84 -22.50 17.29
N GLY A 60 -6.71 -22.75 15.98
CA GLY A 60 -7.28 -23.93 15.32
C GLY A 60 -8.78 -23.89 15.01
N GLN A 61 -9.48 -22.76 15.21
CA GLN A 61 -10.93 -22.68 14.97
C GLN A 61 -11.29 -22.54 13.48
N GLN A 62 -10.63 -21.62 12.79
CA GLN A 62 -10.87 -21.28 11.39
C GLN A 62 -9.60 -20.66 10.84
N GLN A 63 -9.27 -20.97 9.58
CA GLN A 63 -8.12 -20.38 8.89
C GLN A 63 -8.56 -19.15 8.07
N TRP A 64 -7.80 -18.07 8.21
CA TRP A 64 -8.03 -16.79 7.55
C TRP A 64 -6.79 -16.28 6.83
N ASP A 65 -7.00 -15.54 5.75
CA ASP A 65 -6.00 -14.74 5.06
C ASP A 65 -6.30 -13.25 5.16
N VAL A 66 -5.23 -12.45 5.27
CA VAL A 66 -5.30 -10.99 5.37
C VAL A 66 -5.18 -10.35 3.99
N LEU A 67 -6.22 -9.62 3.61
CA LEU A 67 -6.27 -8.87 2.35
C LEU A 67 -5.61 -7.51 2.51
N GLU A 68 -5.62 -6.75 1.43
CA GLU A 68 -5.10 -5.39 1.42
C GLU A 68 -6.05 -4.43 2.15
N PRO A 69 -5.51 -3.51 2.99
CA PRO A 69 -6.30 -2.40 3.50
C PRO A 69 -6.82 -1.51 2.36
N ASN A 70 -7.78 -0.63 2.67
CA ASN A 70 -8.25 0.34 1.69
C ASN A 70 -7.08 1.26 1.26
N LEU A 71 -6.76 1.25 -0.03
CA LEU A 71 -5.66 2.03 -0.62
C LEU A 71 -5.87 3.56 -0.50
N LYS A 72 -7.07 4.00 -0.13
CA LYS A 72 -7.39 5.41 0.16
C LYS A 72 -7.19 5.78 1.63
N THR A 73 -6.80 4.83 2.49
CA THR A 73 -6.52 5.10 3.89
C THR A 73 -5.24 5.93 4.00
N LEU A 74 -5.36 7.09 4.62
CA LEU A 74 -4.23 7.95 4.99
C LEU A 74 -4.43 8.33 6.44
N VAL A 75 -3.52 7.88 7.31
CA VAL A 75 -3.57 8.13 8.75
C VAL A 75 -2.22 8.66 9.24
N PRO A 76 -2.21 9.50 10.28
CA PRO A 76 -0.97 9.97 10.86
C PRO A 76 -0.19 8.82 11.50
N ARG A 77 1.14 8.94 11.57
CA ARG A 77 2.02 7.94 12.18
C ARG A 77 1.55 7.64 13.62
N CYS A 78 1.42 6.36 13.97
CA CYS A 78 1.14 6.01 15.36
C CYS A 78 2.39 6.24 16.23
N ALA A 79 2.22 6.89 17.38
CA ALA A 79 3.28 7.17 18.34
C ALA A 79 3.44 6.06 19.40
N VAL A 80 2.47 5.15 19.46
CA VAL A 80 2.44 3.98 20.34
C VAL A 80 2.32 2.71 19.50
N PRO A 81 2.59 1.52 20.06
CA PRO A 81 2.29 0.26 19.39
C PRO A 81 0.83 0.21 18.97
N LEU A 82 0.58 -0.39 17.79
CA LEU A 82 -0.77 -0.60 17.29
C LEU A 82 -1.47 -1.68 18.13
N GLU A 83 -2.77 -1.51 18.34
CA GLU A 83 -3.63 -2.53 18.92
C GLU A 83 -4.41 -3.22 17.81
N THR A 84 -4.79 -4.48 18.05
CA THR A 84 -5.60 -5.25 17.10
C THR A 84 -6.72 -6.00 17.79
N GLN A 85 -7.86 -6.06 17.10
CA GLN A 85 -8.99 -6.89 17.50
C GLN A 85 -9.83 -7.28 16.29
N TRP A 86 -10.67 -8.30 16.47
CA TRP A 86 -11.78 -8.55 15.56
C TRP A 86 -12.65 -7.30 15.43
N THR A 87 -12.97 -6.88 14.19
CA THR A 87 -13.88 -5.75 13.99
C THR A 87 -15.26 -6.08 14.58
N PRO A 88 -15.79 -5.28 15.51
CA PRO A 88 -17.09 -5.55 16.13
C PRO A 88 -18.22 -5.58 15.09
N LYS A 89 -19.12 -6.58 15.19
CA LYS A 89 -20.29 -6.69 14.30
C LYS A 89 -21.23 -5.48 14.39
N SER A 90 -21.25 -4.80 15.54
CA SER A 90 -22.03 -3.58 15.77
C SER A 90 -21.67 -2.43 14.82
N LEU A 91 -20.50 -2.47 14.17
CA LEU A 91 -20.08 -1.47 13.18
C LEU A 91 -20.67 -1.72 11.77
N GLY A 92 -21.62 -2.66 11.62
CA GLY A 92 -22.40 -2.84 10.40
C GLY A 92 -21.61 -3.34 9.18
N ARG A 93 -20.47 -4.01 9.40
CA ARG A 93 -19.59 -4.49 8.33
C ARG A 93 -20.15 -5.77 7.71
N SER A 94 -20.29 -5.78 6.39
CA SER A 94 -20.74 -6.96 5.63
C SER A 94 -19.68 -8.05 5.48
N LYS A 95 -18.40 -7.67 5.53
CA LYS A 95 -17.26 -8.59 5.44
C LYS A 95 -16.48 -8.62 6.76
N PRO A 96 -15.94 -9.80 7.16
CA PRO A 96 -15.06 -9.88 8.31
C PRO A 96 -13.80 -9.04 8.08
N SER A 97 -13.26 -8.48 9.16
CA SER A 97 -12.06 -7.67 9.14
C SER A 97 -11.40 -7.66 10.51
N VAL A 98 -10.12 -7.30 10.53
CA VAL A 98 -9.38 -6.93 11.73
C VAL A 98 -9.40 -5.42 11.84
N MET A 99 -9.67 -4.90 13.03
CA MET A 99 -9.54 -3.49 13.34
C MET A 99 -8.15 -3.26 13.92
N VAL A 100 -7.34 -2.47 13.21
CA VAL A 100 -5.99 -2.04 13.62
C VAL A 100 -6.11 -0.64 14.17
N ILE A 101 -5.71 -0.43 15.42
CA ILE A 101 -6.05 0.77 16.19
C ILE A 101 -4.77 1.49 16.61
N CYS A 102 -4.77 2.80 16.46
CA CYS A 102 -3.82 3.69 17.08
C CYS A 102 -4.51 4.57 18.12
N THR A 103 -4.15 4.38 19.39
CA THR A 103 -4.73 5.14 20.50
C THR A 103 -4.09 6.52 20.65
N VAL A 104 -2.84 6.68 20.21
CA VAL A 104 -2.09 7.95 20.22
C VAL A 104 -1.26 8.09 18.94
N ALA A 105 -1.67 8.99 18.05
CA ALA A 105 -0.89 9.38 16.88
C ALA A 105 0.19 10.42 17.25
N VAL A 106 1.23 10.55 16.43
CA VAL A 106 2.16 11.70 16.56
C VAL A 106 1.37 13.02 16.54
N PRO A 107 1.79 14.05 17.30
CA PRO A 107 1.06 15.30 17.43
C PRO A 107 0.68 15.89 16.06
N ASN A 108 -0.62 16.07 15.85
CA ASN A 108 -1.17 16.70 14.67
C ASN A 108 -2.53 17.36 15.01
N SER A 109 -3.00 18.26 14.15
CA SER A 109 -4.23 19.03 14.38
C SER A 109 -5.52 18.30 13.97
N VAL A 110 -5.42 17.19 13.24
CA VAL A 110 -6.55 16.58 12.52
C VAL A 110 -7.07 15.33 13.21
N MET A 111 -6.19 14.41 13.58
CA MET A 111 -6.52 13.04 13.96
C MET A 111 -5.56 12.54 15.04
N ARG A 112 -6.00 12.57 16.31
CA ARG A 112 -5.19 12.15 17.47
C ARG A 112 -5.20 10.65 17.73
N ARG A 113 -6.19 9.95 17.20
CA ARG A 113 -6.41 8.50 17.28
C ARG A 113 -7.11 8.06 16.01
N TRP A 114 -6.96 6.80 15.64
CA TRP A 114 -7.58 6.24 14.45
C TRP A 114 -7.69 4.73 14.54
N ASP A 115 -8.57 4.18 13.73
CA ASP A 115 -8.65 2.75 13.48
C ASP A 115 -8.82 2.50 11.98
N VAL A 116 -8.25 1.39 11.51
CA VAL A 116 -8.30 0.94 10.12
C VAL A 116 -8.80 -0.48 10.09
N HIS A 117 -9.88 -0.72 9.34
CA HIS A 117 -10.39 -2.06 9.12
C HIS A 117 -9.68 -2.74 7.95
N VAL A 118 -8.88 -3.76 8.25
CA VAL A 118 -8.20 -4.60 7.26
C VAL A 118 -9.08 -5.80 6.92
N PRO A 119 -9.58 -5.93 5.68
CA PRO A 119 -10.42 -7.05 5.30
C PRO A 119 -9.68 -8.38 5.40
N ILE A 120 -10.43 -9.43 5.67
CA ILE A 120 -9.93 -10.81 5.65
C ILE A 120 -10.88 -11.70 4.87
N GLU A 121 -10.37 -12.86 4.47
CA GLU A 121 -11.19 -13.92 3.89
C GLU A 121 -10.85 -15.27 4.50
N ARG A 122 -11.80 -16.19 4.42
CA ARG A 122 -11.55 -17.58 4.83
C ARG A 122 -10.64 -18.22 3.79
N LYS A 123 -9.65 -18.98 4.25
CA LYS A 123 -8.87 -19.83 3.33
C LYS A 123 -9.81 -20.82 2.66
N SER A 124 -9.73 -20.91 1.34
CA SER A 124 -10.30 -22.05 0.62
C SER A 124 -9.50 -23.30 0.99
N ASN A 125 -10.21 -24.38 1.32
CA ASN A 125 -9.60 -25.70 1.51
C ASN A 125 -9.13 -26.28 0.17
#